data_AF-A0A316JCQ8-F1
#
_entry.id   AF-A0A316JCQ8-F1
#
_cell.length_a   1.000
_cell.length_b   1.000
_cell.length_c   1.000
_cell.angle_alpha   90.00
_cell.angle_beta   90.00
_cell.angle_gamma   90.00
#
_symmetry.space_group_name_H-M   'P 1'
#
loop_
_entity.id
_entity.type
_entity.pdbx_description
1 polymer ?
#
loop_
_entity_poly.entity_id
_entity_poly.type
_entity_poly.pdbx_seq_one_letter_code
_entity_poly.pdbx_strand_id
1 'polypeptide(L)'
;MSTKPILIYKLTPVQIALVDRIAATETGLLMDKMEYPEIVAYQELAKLGFVDMQVPRRGKITLVLTAAGAQLSTSGYISKKPVLRLTQPQIAALRLVSGNRLRFNDVPAKAVDVVRRMALRGWIIYEEDSDGTYWARITTEGWRILKLVDL
;
A
#
# COMPACT_ATOMS: atom_id res chain seq x y z
N MET A 1 11.42 22.69 9.44
CA MET A 1 10.67 21.42 9.28
C MET A 1 11.65 20.26 9.26
N SER A 2 11.39 19.19 10.00
CA SER A 2 12.29 18.03 10.12
C SER A 2 12.65 17.46 8.74
N THR A 3 13.95 17.36 8.46
CA THR A 3 14.53 16.77 7.25
C THR A 3 14.57 15.23 7.30
N LYS A 4 14.27 14.63 8.45
CA LYS A 4 14.27 13.19 8.63
C LYS A 4 12.92 12.60 8.20
N PRO A 5 12.91 11.51 7.42
CA PRO A 5 11.66 10.87 7.00
C PRO A 5 10.90 10.33 8.20
N ILE A 6 9.57 10.41 8.15
CA ILE A 6 8.70 9.83 9.18
C ILE A 6 8.61 8.33 8.93
N LEU A 7 8.95 7.54 9.94
CA LEU A 7 8.96 6.08 9.83
C LEU A 7 7.56 5.52 10.12
N ILE A 8 7.03 4.76 9.17
CA ILE A 8 5.75 4.07 9.30
C ILE A 8 6.05 2.60 9.57
N TYR A 9 5.54 2.09 10.70
CA TYR A 9 5.74 0.71 11.13
C TYR A 9 4.53 -0.18 10.88
N LYS A 10 3.34 0.41 10.72
CA LYS A 10 2.13 -0.31 10.34
C LYS A 10 2.13 -0.62 8.85
N LEU A 11 1.68 -1.82 8.47
CA LEU A 11 1.48 -2.17 7.07
C LEU A 11 0.47 -1.22 6.39
N THR A 12 0.63 -1.02 5.09
CA THR A 12 -0.32 -0.24 4.29
C THR A 12 -1.61 -1.03 4.08
N PRO A 13 -2.73 -0.35 3.77
CA PRO A 13 -4.00 -1.02 3.43
C PRO A 13 -3.87 -2.15 2.41
N VAL A 14 -3.12 -1.92 1.32
CA VAL A 14 -2.94 -2.94 0.27
C VAL A 14 -2.07 -4.11 0.76
N GLN A 15 -1.06 -3.85 1.59
CA GLN A 15 -0.26 -4.91 2.21
C GLN A 15 -1.08 -5.75 3.20
N ILE A 16 -1.95 -5.11 4.00
CA ILE A 16 -2.86 -5.81 4.93
C ILE A 16 -3.81 -6.70 4.14
N ALA A 17 -4.47 -6.16 3.12
CA ALA A 17 -5.38 -6.91 2.27
C ALA A 17 -4.70 -8.12 1.61
N LEU A 18 -3.46 -7.96 1.14
CA LEU A 18 -2.70 -9.06 0.55
C LEU A 18 -2.35 -10.14 1.59
N VAL A 19 -1.92 -9.75 2.80
CA VAL A 19 -1.63 -10.70 3.89
C VAL A 19 -2.88 -11.51 4.23
N ASP A 20 -4.02 -10.85 4.37
CA ASP A 20 -5.28 -11.50 4.70
C ASP A 20 -5.74 -12.44 3.58
N ARG A 21 -5.55 -12.03 2.32
CA ARG A 21 -5.86 -12.87 1.16
C ARG A 21 -4.99 -14.11 1.08
N ILE A 22 -3.69 -14.00 1.38
CA ILE A 22 -2.79 -15.17 1.44
C ILE A 22 -3.19 -16.07 2.62
N ALA A 23 -3.46 -15.49 3.80
CA ALA A 23 -3.86 -16.25 4.99
C ALA A 23 -5.17 -17.04 4.79
N ALA A 24 -6.08 -16.52 3.96
CA ALA A 24 -7.33 -17.19 3.62
C ALA A 24 -7.15 -18.39 2.66
N THR A 25 -5.93 -18.66 2.17
CA THR A 25 -5.63 -19.79 1.28
C THR A 25 -4.74 -20.82 1.98
N GLU A 26 -5.12 -22.09 1.92
CA GLU A 26 -4.31 -23.17 2.52
C GLU A 26 -2.99 -23.40 1.77
N THR A 27 -2.99 -23.23 0.45
CA THR A 27 -1.85 -23.55 -0.44
C THR A 27 -1.09 -22.32 -0.95
N GLY A 28 -1.47 -21.13 -0.49
CA GLY A 28 -0.91 -19.86 -0.93
C GLY A 28 -1.65 -19.23 -2.12
N LEU A 29 -1.32 -17.96 -2.37
CA LEU A 29 -1.94 -17.16 -3.42
C LEU A 29 -1.18 -17.31 -4.74
N LEU A 30 -1.88 -17.65 -5.82
CA LEU A 30 -1.28 -17.73 -7.16
C LEU A 30 -0.89 -16.35 -7.67
N MET A 31 0.36 -16.20 -8.12
CA MET A 31 0.91 -14.92 -8.56
C MET A 31 0.22 -14.35 -9.81
N ASP A 32 -0.35 -15.21 -10.68
CA ASP A 32 -1.08 -14.79 -11.87
C ASP A 32 -2.50 -14.26 -11.59
N LYS A 33 -2.99 -14.42 -10.35
CA LYS A 33 -4.26 -13.87 -9.87
C LYS A 33 -4.08 -12.55 -9.11
N MET A 34 -2.89 -11.98 -9.14
CA MET A 34 -2.58 -10.75 -8.43
C MET A 34 -2.80 -9.54 -9.32
N GLU A 35 -3.38 -8.50 -8.73
CA GLU A 35 -3.43 -7.19 -9.33
C GLU A 35 -2.11 -6.44 -9.16
N TYR A 36 -1.87 -5.44 -10.01
CA TYR A 36 -0.63 -4.66 -9.96
C TYR A 36 -0.30 -4.06 -8.57
N PRO A 37 -1.26 -3.47 -7.82
CA PRO A 37 -0.98 -2.99 -6.46
C PRO A 37 -0.50 -4.12 -5.51
N GLU A 38 -1.06 -5.32 -5.66
CA GLU A 38 -0.67 -6.48 -4.84
C GLU A 38 0.73 -6.95 -5.18
N ILE A 39 1.15 -6.91 -6.46
CA ILE A 39 2.52 -7.27 -6.85
C ILE A 39 3.53 -6.33 -6.17
N VAL A 40 3.23 -5.03 -6.13
CA VAL A 40 4.09 -4.05 -5.44
C VAL A 40 4.11 -4.30 -3.93
N ALA A 41 2.95 -4.56 -3.33
CA ALA A 41 2.84 -4.87 -1.91
C ALA A 41 3.61 -6.14 -1.53
N TYR A 42 3.53 -7.19 -2.36
CA TYR A 42 4.32 -8.41 -2.19
C TYR A 42 5.82 -8.11 -2.14
N GLN A 43 6.36 -7.33 -3.08
CA GLN A 43 7.79 -7.01 -3.11
C GLN A 43 8.25 -6.29 -1.84
N GLU A 44 7.40 -5.43 -1.27
CA GLU A 44 7.68 -4.75 0.00
C GLU A 44 7.61 -5.74 1.19
N LEU A 45 6.60 -6.62 1.24
CA LEU A 45 6.44 -7.64 2.28
C LEU A 45 7.54 -8.71 2.27
N ALA A 46 8.00 -9.12 1.09
CA ALA A 46 9.10 -10.07 0.93
C ALA A 46 10.41 -9.50 1.48
N LYS A 47 10.70 -8.22 1.23
CA LYS A 47 11.86 -7.53 1.83
C LYS A 47 11.80 -7.46 3.35
N LEU A 48 10.59 -7.42 3.91
CA LEU A 48 10.38 -7.42 5.36
C LEU A 48 10.46 -8.84 5.95
N GLY A 49 10.41 -9.88 5.11
CA GLY A 49 10.44 -11.28 5.50
C GLY A 49 9.07 -11.83 5.92
N PHE A 50 7.98 -11.22 5.46
CA PHE A 50 6.61 -11.61 5.82
C PHE A 50 5.94 -12.52 4.78
N VAL A 51 6.36 -12.43 3.52
CA VAL A 51 5.82 -13.23 2.41
C VAL A 51 6.98 -13.84 1.64
N ASP A 52 6.89 -15.12 1.34
CA ASP A 52 7.83 -15.84 0.48
C ASP A 52 7.14 -16.29 -0.80
N MET A 53 7.97 -16.48 -1.84
CA MET A 53 7.55 -17.00 -3.14
C MET A 53 8.00 -18.44 -3.29
N GLN A 54 7.06 -19.33 -3.57
CA GLN A 54 7.34 -20.73 -3.88
C GLN A 54 7.34 -20.90 -5.40
N VAL A 55 8.48 -21.34 -5.93
CA VAL A 55 8.68 -21.63 -7.35
C VAL A 55 8.80 -23.15 -7.52
N PRO A 56 7.71 -23.87 -7.80
CA PRO A 56 7.77 -25.31 -7.98
C PRO A 56 8.44 -25.68 -9.31
N ARG A 57 9.03 -26.87 -9.38
CA ARG A 57 9.63 -27.41 -10.63
C ARG A 57 8.60 -27.60 -11.75
N ARG A 58 7.34 -27.85 -11.39
CA ARG A 58 6.17 -27.89 -12.28
C ARG A 58 5.00 -27.22 -11.55
N GLY A 59 4.26 -26.36 -12.24
CA GLY A 59 3.13 -25.63 -11.67
C GLY A 59 3.33 -24.11 -11.69
N LYS A 60 2.36 -23.40 -11.12
CA LYS A 60 2.36 -21.93 -11.04
C LYS A 60 3.08 -21.48 -9.77
N ILE A 61 3.64 -20.27 -9.84
CA ILE A 61 4.27 -19.60 -8.69
C ILE A 61 3.18 -19.21 -7.68
N THR A 62 3.41 -19.51 -6.41
CA THR A 62 2.54 -19.14 -5.29
C THR A 62 3.27 -18.25 -4.29
N LEU A 63 2.51 -17.38 -3.63
CA LEU A 63 2.95 -16.59 -2.49
C LEU A 63 2.40 -17.20 -1.21
N VAL A 64 3.25 -17.32 -0.19
CA VAL A 64 2.90 -17.88 1.12
C VAL A 64 3.36 -16.95 2.24
N LEU A 65 2.64 -16.96 3.36
CA LEU A 65 3.10 -16.25 4.55
C LEU A 65 4.27 -17.01 5.18
N THR A 66 5.28 -16.26 5.62
CA THR A 66 6.30 -16.82 6.52
C THR A 66 5.72 -17.00 7.93
N ALA A 67 6.45 -17.66 8.83
CA ALA A 67 6.07 -17.73 10.24
C ALA A 67 5.87 -16.33 10.87
N ALA A 68 6.69 -15.34 10.47
CA ALA A 68 6.54 -13.97 10.91
C ALA A 68 5.31 -13.28 10.27
N GLY A 69 5.05 -13.54 8.97
CA GLY A 69 3.88 -13.02 8.27
C GLY A 69 2.56 -13.52 8.87
N ALA A 70 2.50 -14.80 9.26
CA ALA A 70 1.33 -15.41 9.88
C ALA A 70 0.95 -14.77 11.24
N GLN A 71 1.89 -14.08 11.90
CA GLN A 71 1.67 -13.38 13.17
C GLN A 71 1.27 -11.90 13.00
N LEU A 72 1.13 -11.41 11.77
CA LEU A 72 0.83 -9.99 11.54
C LEU A 72 -0.56 -9.59 12.03
N SER A 73 -1.58 -10.41 11.82
CA SER A 73 -2.95 -10.10 12.25
C SER A 73 -3.05 -9.97 13.78
N THR A 74 -2.38 -10.84 14.54
CA THR A 74 -2.38 -10.82 16.01
C THR A 74 -1.60 -9.64 16.58
N SER A 75 -0.63 -9.10 15.85
CA SER A 75 0.13 -7.90 16.21
C SER A 75 -0.50 -6.59 15.71
N GLY A 76 -1.71 -6.64 15.15
CA GLY A 76 -2.37 -5.46 14.58
C GLY A 76 -1.69 -4.91 13.32
N TYR A 77 -0.99 -5.78 12.59
CA TYR A 77 -0.20 -5.48 11.39
C TYR A 77 0.91 -4.45 11.63
N ILE A 78 1.52 -4.50 12.81
CA ILE A 78 2.65 -3.64 13.19
C ILE A 78 3.95 -4.43 13.04
N SER A 79 4.83 -3.94 12.17
CA SER A 79 6.16 -4.49 11.96
C SER A 79 7.17 -3.91 12.95
N LYS A 80 8.13 -4.73 13.40
CA LYS A 80 9.30 -4.25 14.15
C LYS A 80 10.26 -3.42 13.28
N LYS A 81 10.25 -3.65 11.97
CA LYS A 81 11.03 -2.90 10.97
C LYS A 81 10.15 -1.81 10.36
N PRO A 82 10.68 -0.63 10.03
CA PRO A 82 9.91 0.38 9.31
C PRO A 82 9.47 -0.17 7.96
N VAL A 83 8.16 -0.15 7.71
CA VAL A 83 7.53 -0.57 6.46
C VAL A 83 7.75 0.48 5.39
N LEU A 84 7.61 1.76 5.74
CA LEU A 84 7.81 2.88 4.83
C LEU A 84 8.52 4.04 5.51
N ARG A 85 9.21 4.82 4.70
CA ARG A 85 9.79 6.11 5.06
C ARG A 85 8.99 7.19 4.33
N LEU A 86 8.13 7.88 5.07
CA LEU A 86 7.29 8.93 4.51
C LEU A 86 8.13 10.18 4.25
N THR A 87 8.16 10.62 2.99
CA THR A 87 8.93 11.77 2.53
C THR A 87 8.06 13.02 2.37
N GLN A 88 8.68 14.20 2.35
CA GLN A 88 7.93 15.46 2.16
C GLN A 88 7.08 15.49 0.88
N PRO A 89 7.55 15.00 -0.29
CA PRO A 89 6.69 14.88 -1.47
C PRO A 89 5.44 14.00 -1.25
N GLN A 90 5.56 12.91 -0.48
CA GLN A 90 4.43 12.03 -0.19
C GLN A 90 3.41 12.69 0.75
N ILE A 91 3.90 13.40 1.76
CA ILE A 91 3.07 14.20 2.67
C ILE A 91 2.33 15.29 1.86
N ALA A 92 3.05 16.02 1.00
CA ALA A 92 2.45 17.04 0.15
C ALA A 92 1.41 16.46 -0.82
N ALA A 93 1.66 15.28 -1.39
CA ALA A 93 0.70 14.60 -2.25
C ALA A 93 -0.57 14.19 -1.49
N LEU A 94 -0.45 13.67 -0.27
CA LEU A 94 -1.60 13.35 0.56
C LEU A 94 -2.40 14.63 0.92
N ARG A 95 -1.72 15.72 1.29
CA ARG A 95 -2.38 17.02 1.57
C ARG A 95 -3.06 17.61 0.35
N LEU A 96 -2.46 17.46 -0.83
CA LEU A 96 -3.05 17.88 -2.10
C LEU A 96 -4.39 17.19 -2.33
N VAL A 97 -4.43 15.86 -2.16
CA VAL A 97 -5.64 15.05 -2.40
C VAL A 97 -6.65 15.14 -1.24
N SER A 98 -6.22 15.51 -0.04
CA SER A 98 -7.15 15.71 1.08
C SER A 98 -7.98 16.98 0.99
N GLY A 99 -7.44 18.02 0.33
CA GLY A 99 -8.10 19.32 0.22
C GLY A 99 -9.18 19.40 -0.86
N ASN A 100 -9.17 18.51 -1.85
CA ASN A 100 -10.01 18.62 -3.04
C ASN A 100 -10.35 17.25 -3.65
N ARG A 101 -11.54 17.13 -4.24
CA ARG A 101 -11.80 16.09 -5.24
C ARG A 101 -10.98 16.47 -6.47
N LEU A 102 -9.91 15.73 -6.77
CA LEU A 102 -8.96 16.08 -7.83
C LEU A 102 -9.11 15.15 -9.02
N ARG A 103 -9.33 15.69 -10.22
CA ARG A 103 -9.26 14.86 -11.43
C ARG A 103 -7.82 14.43 -11.63
N PHE A 104 -7.62 13.26 -12.22
CA PHE A 104 -6.27 12.79 -12.53
C PHE A 104 -5.47 13.81 -13.35
N ASN A 105 -6.13 14.47 -14.31
CA ASN A 105 -5.50 15.48 -15.19
C ASN A 105 -5.15 16.79 -14.47
N ASP A 106 -5.75 17.05 -13.29
CA ASP A 106 -5.49 18.27 -12.51
C ASP A 106 -4.33 18.07 -11.52
N VAL A 107 -3.84 16.84 -11.37
CA VAL A 107 -2.66 16.56 -10.55
C VAL A 107 -1.43 17.17 -11.24
N PRO A 108 -0.65 18.04 -10.56
CA PRO A 108 0.56 18.60 -11.15
C PRO A 108 1.49 17.50 -11.64
N ALA A 109 2.07 17.63 -12.85
CA ALA A 109 2.89 16.60 -13.48
C ALA A 109 3.99 16.03 -12.54
N LYS A 110 4.64 16.90 -11.76
CA LYS A 110 5.67 16.54 -10.77
C LYS A 110 5.16 15.69 -9.58
N ALA A 111 3.86 15.64 -9.36
CA ALA A 111 3.20 14.94 -8.26
C ALA A 111 2.47 13.67 -8.72
N VAL A 112 2.24 13.48 -10.03
CA VAL A 112 1.49 12.34 -10.58
C VAL A 112 2.03 11.00 -10.10
N ASP A 113 3.35 10.79 -10.20
CA ASP A 113 3.96 9.52 -9.77
C ASP A 113 3.88 9.31 -8.26
N VAL A 114 3.94 10.39 -7.49
CA VAL A 114 3.81 10.31 -6.02
C VAL A 114 2.39 9.95 -5.64
N VAL A 115 1.39 10.58 -6.25
CA VAL A 115 -0.04 10.28 -6.05
C VAL A 115 -0.35 8.84 -6.46
N ARG A 116 0.14 8.38 -7.62
CA ARG A 116 0.03 6.97 -8.05
C ARG A 116 0.62 6.02 -7.00
N ARG A 117 1.79 6.33 -6.45
CA ARG A 117 2.41 5.53 -5.37
C ARG A 117 1.62 5.52 -4.07
N MET A 118 0.88 6.59 -3.75
CA MET A 118 -0.03 6.59 -2.59
C MET A 118 -1.28 5.75 -2.87
N ALA A 119 -1.74 5.72 -4.12
CA ALA A 119 -2.84 4.84 -4.54
C ALA A 119 -2.45 3.36 -4.48
N LEU A 120 -1.24 2.99 -4.90
CA LEU A 120 -0.71 1.61 -4.76
C LEU A 120 -0.60 1.16 -3.29
N ARG A 121 -0.62 2.09 -2.34
CA ARG A 121 -0.63 1.80 -0.90
C ARG A 121 -2.03 1.78 -0.31
N GLY A 122 -3.05 2.20 -1.07
CA GLY A 122 -4.43 2.31 -0.60
C GLY A 122 -4.69 3.53 0.30
N TRP A 123 -3.79 4.53 0.29
CA TRP A 123 -4.02 5.81 0.97
C TRP A 123 -4.82 6.79 0.11
N ILE A 124 -4.82 6.56 -1.21
CA ILE A 124 -5.62 7.27 -2.19
C ILE A 124 -6.35 6.22 -3.02
N ILE A 125 -7.57 6.54 -3.47
CA ILE A 125 -8.30 5.74 -4.46
C ILE A 125 -8.76 6.64 -5.60
N TYR A 126 -9.05 6.04 -6.75
CA TYR A 126 -9.69 6.71 -7.87
C TYR A 126 -11.14 6.24 -7.95
N GLU A 127 -12.07 7.18 -7.93
CA GLU A 127 -13.51 6.92 -8.09
C GLU A 127 -13.97 7.53 -9.42
N GLU A 128 -14.65 6.73 -10.22
CA GLU A 128 -15.30 7.16 -11.46
C GLU A 128 -16.67 7.78 -11.11
N ASP A 129 -16.99 8.94 -11.68
CA ASP A 129 -18.34 9.49 -11.60
C ASP A 129 -19.25 8.93 -12.71
N SER A 130 -20.53 9.34 -12.70
CA SER A 130 -21.51 8.93 -13.71
C SER A 130 -21.12 9.27 -15.14
N ASP A 131 -20.21 10.22 -15.31
CA ASP A 131 -19.82 10.80 -16.59
C ASP A 131 -18.49 10.19 -17.08
N GLY A 132 -17.98 9.16 -16.40
CA GLY A 132 -16.72 8.47 -16.73
C GLY A 132 -15.45 9.22 -16.31
N THR A 133 -15.58 10.27 -15.50
CA THR A 133 -14.44 11.04 -15.02
C THR A 133 -13.88 10.44 -13.74
N TYR A 134 -12.57 10.20 -13.72
CA TYR A 134 -11.87 9.66 -12.55
C TYR A 134 -11.37 10.76 -11.61
N TRP A 135 -11.69 10.58 -10.34
CA TRP A 135 -11.34 11.49 -9.26
C TRP A 135 -10.50 10.79 -8.20
N ALA A 136 -9.34 11.37 -7.90
CA ALA A 136 -8.54 10.95 -6.75
C ALA A 136 -9.20 11.43 -5.46
N ARG A 137 -9.32 10.51 -4.49
CA ARG A 137 -9.80 10.79 -3.14
C ARG A 137 -8.92 10.11 -2.11
N ILE A 138 -8.68 10.81 -1.00
CA ILE A 138 -7.96 10.25 0.14
C ILE A 138 -8.85 9.24 0.90
N THR A 139 -8.27 8.11 1.31
CA THR A 139 -8.98 7.09 2.10
C THR A 139 -8.95 7.43 3.59
N THR A 140 -9.74 6.72 4.40
CA THR A 140 -9.71 6.84 5.86
C THR A 140 -8.30 6.58 6.42
N GLU A 141 -7.58 5.60 5.86
CA GLU A 141 -6.21 5.29 6.27
C GLU A 141 -5.24 6.38 5.80
N GLY A 142 -5.44 6.95 4.61
CA GLY A 142 -4.68 8.12 4.15
C GLY A 142 -4.85 9.33 5.10
N TRP A 143 -6.07 9.60 5.56
CA TRP A 143 -6.35 10.63 6.55
C TRP A 143 -5.65 10.38 7.89
N ARG A 144 -5.59 9.12 8.34
CA ARG A 144 -4.85 8.74 9.56
C ARG A 144 -3.36 9.03 9.41
N ILE A 145 -2.77 8.75 8.24
CA ILE A 145 -1.38 9.11 7.95
C ILE A 145 -1.18 10.62 8.00
N LEU A 146 -2.05 11.42 7.39
CA LEU A 146 -1.94 12.89 7.45
C LEU A 146 -2.01 13.41 8.89
N LYS A 147 -2.97 12.93 9.68
CA LYS A 147 -3.10 13.32 11.09
C LYS A 147 -1.83 12.99 11.89
N LEU A 148 -1.18 11.85 11.62
CA LEU A 148 0.08 11.50 12.29
C LEU A 148 1.24 12.44 11.95
N VAL A 149 1.18 13.11 10.80
CA VAL A 149 2.24 14.02 10.30
C VAL A 149 2.00 15.47 10.69
N ASP A 150 0.73 15.86 10.85
CA ASP A 150 0.32 17.22 11.22
C ASP A 150 0.31 17.46 12.75
N LEU A 151 0.59 16.42 13.56
CA LEU A 151 0.87 16.52 15.00
C LEU A 151 2.28 17.06 15.27
#